data_AF-A0A1I7THE9-F1
#
_entry.id   AF-A0A1I7THE9-F1
#
_cell.length_a   1.000
_cell.length_b   1.000
_cell.length_c   1.000
_cell.angle_alpha   90.00
_cell.angle_beta   90.00
_cell.angle_gamma   90.00
#
_symmetry.space_group_name_H-M   'P 1'
#
loop_
_entity.id
_entity.type
_entity.pdbx_description
1 polymer ?
#
loop_
_entity_poly.entity_id
_entity_poly.type
_entity_poly.pdbx_seq_one_letter_code
_entity_poly.pdbx_strand_id
1 'polypeptide(L)'
;MFSECPLDFKNKDPFDILKLLEGLARLSDSQKYKCKVIFYRGFIVLSGGPLTLAYAFSPPTEESFYYLLFQPAAFEFLIRILSFKVEKMNPKPSLPIFNILLIILTTVHYMDNYSTTCLGSLIIIILEAMSIGHIWNAEIIMKRSQKTEVNRFKCEVCYQEFNETSRTPRILRCGHTVCEECANRLQVNDRFVSSRYGDPIEMIYRHITCPFCKFYTPLYRNIGLPKNYALLHVIRQ
;
A
#
# COMPACT_ATOMS: atom_id res chain seq x y z
N MET A 1 8.39 1.66 -42.18
CA MET A 1 7.44 1.00 -43.09
C MET A 1 6.91 -0.22 -42.36
N PHE A 2 5.59 -0.33 -42.25
CA PHE A 2 4.85 -1.29 -41.42
C PHE A 2 5.16 -2.76 -41.70
N SER A 3 5.20 -3.58 -40.65
CA SER A 3 4.87 -5.03 -40.60
C SER A 3 5.35 -5.54 -39.22
N GLU A 4 4.65 -6.32 -38.42
CA GLU A 4 3.38 -7.03 -38.52
C GLU A 4 2.95 -7.35 -37.07
N CYS A 5 1.64 -7.41 -36.84
CA CYS A 5 1.04 -7.92 -35.60
C CYS A 5 0.72 -9.41 -35.82
N PRO A 6 0.99 -10.32 -34.87
CA PRO A 6 0.26 -11.56 -34.79
C PRO A 6 -0.81 -11.44 -33.71
N LEU A 7 -2.06 -11.29 -34.17
CA LEU A 7 -3.23 -11.74 -33.44
C LEU A 7 -3.15 -13.27 -33.32
N ASP A 8 -2.98 -13.77 -32.11
CA ASP A 8 -3.46 -15.12 -31.77
C ASP A 8 -4.29 -15.04 -30.49
N PHE A 9 -5.53 -14.58 -30.66
CA PHE A 9 -6.61 -14.73 -29.68
C PHE A 9 -7.32 -16.05 -29.99
N LYS A 10 -6.72 -17.16 -29.60
CA LYS A 10 -7.39 -18.46 -29.63
C LYS A 10 -7.37 -19.08 -28.23
N ASN A 11 -8.58 -19.29 -27.71
CA ASN A 11 -8.94 -19.92 -26.43
C ASN A 11 -8.50 -19.17 -25.16
N LYS A 12 -9.40 -18.36 -24.60
CA LYS A 12 -9.30 -17.93 -23.21
C LYS A 12 -10.35 -18.64 -22.37
N ASP A 13 -9.86 -19.52 -21.51
CA ASP A 13 -10.59 -20.12 -20.42
C ASP A 13 -11.22 -19.03 -19.51
N PRO A 14 -12.37 -19.27 -18.87
CA PRO A 14 -13.10 -18.26 -18.11
C PRO A 14 -12.43 -17.85 -16.77
N PHE A 15 -11.22 -18.31 -16.47
CA PHE A 15 -10.63 -18.19 -15.12
C PHE A 15 -9.13 -17.83 -15.09
N ASP A 16 -8.66 -17.00 -16.02
CA ASP A 16 -7.29 -16.44 -16.00
C ASP A 16 -7.15 -15.26 -15.01
N ILE A 17 -7.84 -15.33 -13.85
CA ILE A 17 -7.80 -14.32 -12.77
C ILE A 17 -6.36 -14.15 -12.26
N LEU A 18 -5.56 -15.22 -12.27
CA LEU A 18 -4.18 -15.21 -11.80
C LEU A 18 -3.28 -14.32 -12.69
N LYS A 19 -3.41 -14.42 -14.02
CA LYS A 19 -2.68 -13.55 -14.96
C LYS A 19 -3.15 -12.10 -14.89
N LEU A 20 -4.44 -11.89 -14.60
CA LEU A 20 -5.00 -10.56 -14.42
C LEU A 20 -4.48 -9.92 -13.12
N LEU A 21 -4.39 -10.69 -12.02
CA LEU A 21 -3.78 -10.26 -10.76
C LEU A 21 -2.27 -9.99 -10.89
N GLU A 22 -1.55 -10.82 -11.65
CA GLU A 22 -0.12 -10.61 -11.92
C GLU A 22 0.12 -9.34 -12.76
N GLY A 23 -0.75 -9.07 -13.74
CA GLY A 23 -0.77 -7.81 -14.49
C GLY A 23 -1.05 -6.60 -13.60
N LEU A 24 -2.01 -6.71 -12.67
CA LEU A 24 -2.33 -5.65 -11.70
C LEU A 24 -1.17 -5.40 -10.72
N ALA A 25 -0.35 -6.41 -10.40
CA ALA A 25 0.80 -6.26 -9.52
C ALA A 25 1.89 -5.35 -10.12
N ARG A 26 2.05 -5.37 -11.45
CA ARG A 26 3.05 -4.57 -12.19
C ARG A 26 2.63 -3.13 -12.47
N LEU A 27 1.38 -2.76 -12.17
CA LEU A 27 0.90 -1.39 -12.36
C LEU A 27 1.55 -0.41 -11.39
N SER A 28 1.81 0.81 -11.88
CA SER A 28 2.24 1.93 -11.03
C SER A 28 1.15 2.29 -10.01
N ASP A 29 1.53 2.89 -8.89
CA ASP A 29 0.58 3.20 -7.80
C ASP A 29 -0.58 4.12 -8.24
N SER A 30 -0.30 5.02 -9.18
CA SER A 30 -1.31 5.88 -9.82
C SER A 30 -2.32 5.05 -10.62
N GLN A 31 -1.85 4.05 -11.38
CA GLN A 31 -2.73 3.16 -12.14
C GLN A 31 -3.54 2.23 -11.22
N LYS A 32 -2.92 1.71 -10.16
CA LYS A 32 -3.64 0.93 -9.13
C LYS A 32 -4.73 1.74 -8.45
N TYR A 33 -4.46 3.02 -8.16
CA TYR A 33 -5.47 3.94 -7.64
C TYR A 33 -6.62 4.12 -8.64
N LYS A 34 -6.32 4.41 -9.92
CA LYS A 34 -7.34 4.55 -10.97
C LYS A 34 -8.23 3.32 -11.05
N CYS A 35 -7.64 2.12 -11.16
CA CYS A 35 -8.39 0.87 -11.23
C CYS A 35 -9.32 0.68 -10.03
N LYS A 36 -8.85 0.96 -8.80
CA LYS A 36 -9.67 0.83 -7.59
C LYS A 36 -10.86 1.79 -7.58
N VAL A 37 -10.63 3.06 -7.93
CA VAL A 37 -11.69 4.07 -7.95
C VAL A 37 -12.72 3.75 -9.04
N ILE A 38 -12.26 3.37 -10.24
CA ILE A 38 -13.13 2.94 -11.34
C ILE A 38 -13.92 1.71 -10.94
N PHE A 39 -13.31 0.74 -10.27
CA PHE A 39 -13.98 -0.46 -9.79
C PHE A 39 -15.12 -0.12 -8.82
N TYR A 40 -14.85 0.74 -7.82
CA TYR A 40 -15.88 1.15 -6.86
C TYR A 40 -17.04 1.90 -7.53
N ARG A 41 -16.76 2.83 -8.44
CA ARG A 41 -17.80 3.56 -9.17
C ARG A 41 -18.56 2.66 -10.16
N GLY A 42 -17.85 1.78 -10.85
CA GLY A 42 -18.46 0.79 -11.74
C GLY A 42 -19.39 -0.16 -11.00
N PHE A 43 -19.06 -0.52 -9.75
CA PHE A 43 -19.95 -1.32 -8.92
C PHE A 43 -21.26 -0.59 -8.57
N ILE A 44 -21.21 0.73 -8.31
CA ILE A 44 -22.42 1.56 -8.10
C ILE A 44 -23.31 1.54 -9.35
N VAL A 45 -22.74 1.74 -10.53
CA VAL A 45 -23.48 1.70 -11.80
C VAL A 45 -24.08 0.32 -12.06
N LEU A 46 -23.29 -0.74 -11.83
CA LEU A 46 -23.69 -2.11 -12.10
C LEU A 46 -24.77 -2.63 -11.14
N SER A 47 -24.72 -2.27 -9.86
CA SER A 47 -25.76 -2.68 -8.90
C SER A 47 -26.98 -1.77 -8.94
N GLY A 48 -26.80 -0.47 -9.20
CA GLY A 48 -27.88 0.51 -9.24
C GLY A 48 -28.84 0.28 -10.41
N GLY A 49 -28.33 0.01 -11.62
CA GLY A 49 -29.14 -0.15 -12.83
C GLY A 49 -30.20 -1.26 -12.74
N PRO A 50 -29.82 -2.51 -12.42
CA PRO A 50 -30.77 -3.61 -12.26
C PRO A 50 -31.78 -3.36 -11.14
N LEU A 51 -31.37 -2.69 -10.06
CA LEU A 51 -32.23 -2.37 -8.93
C LEU A 51 -33.29 -1.31 -9.32
N THR A 52 -32.89 -0.27 -10.06
CA THR A 52 -33.82 0.71 -10.65
C THR A 52 -34.81 0.04 -11.61
N LEU A 53 -34.34 -0.87 -12.46
CA LEU A 53 -35.21 -1.59 -13.39
C LEU A 53 -36.22 -2.47 -12.65
N ALA A 54 -35.80 -3.17 -11.60
CA ALA A 54 -36.68 -3.97 -10.76
C ALA A 54 -37.77 -3.10 -10.10
N TYR A 55 -37.41 -1.90 -9.63
CA TYR A 55 -38.37 -0.97 -9.04
C TYR A 55 -39.38 -0.38 -10.03
N ALA A 56 -39.06 -0.38 -11.32
CA ALA A 56 -40.01 0.03 -12.35
C ALA A 56 -41.18 -0.98 -12.48
N PHE A 57 -40.97 -2.24 -12.08
CA PHE A 57 -41.97 -3.31 -12.16
C PHE A 57 -42.60 -3.66 -10.80
N SER A 58 -42.04 -3.22 -9.68
CA SER A 58 -42.55 -3.50 -8.33
C SER A 58 -42.15 -2.41 -7.35
N PRO A 59 -43.03 -1.98 -6.43
CA PRO A 59 -42.69 -0.95 -5.47
C PRO A 59 -41.51 -1.40 -4.57
N PRO A 60 -40.52 -0.53 -4.31
CA PRO A 60 -39.40 -0.85 -3.42
C PRO A 60 -39.90 -1.11 -1.99
N THR A 61 -39.26 -2.05 -1.30
CA THR A 61 -39.39 -2.17 0.16
C THR A 61 -38.57 -1.07 0.83
N GLU A 62 -38.95 -0.63 2.03
CA GLU A 62 -38.21 0.40 2.78
C GLU A 62 -36.71 0.05 2.94
N GLU A 63 -36.40 -1.22 3.18
CA GLU A 63 -35.01 -1.70 3.31
C GLU A 63 -34.18 -1.51 2.04
N SER A 64 -34.80 -1.74 0.89
CA SER A 64 -34.15 -1.67 -0.42
C SER A 64 -33.79 -0.23 -0.83
N PHE A 65 -34.55 0.75 -0.31
CA PHE A 65 -34.28 2.17 -0.46
C PHE A 65 -33.04 2.63 0.33
N TYR A 66 -32.93 2.21 1.60
CA TYR A 66 -31.76 2.53 2.42
C TYR A 66 -30.48 1.95 1.83
N TYR A 67 -30.55 0.76 1.23
CA TYR A 67 -29.41 0.18 0.53
C TYR A 67 -28.96 1.03 -0.67
N LEU A 68 -29.92 1.53 -1.47
CA LEU A 68 -29.64 2.41 -2.62
C LEU A 68 -29.01 3.75 -2.20
N LEU A 69 -29.37 4.28 -1.02
CA LEU A 69 -28.77 5.48 -0.44
C LEU A 69 -27.41 5.24 0.21
N PHE A 70 -27.29 4.16 0.97
CA PHE A 70 -26.10 3.86 1.75
C PHE A 70 -24.94 3.44 0.85
N GLN A 71 -25.21 2.71 -0.23
CA GLN A 71 -24.17 2.16 -1.09
C GLN A 71 -23.29 3.26 -1.74
N PRO A 72 -23.82 4.31 -2.40
CA PRO A 72 -23.00 5.40 -2.93
C PRO A 72 -22.22 6.13 -1.83
N ALA A 73 -22.85 6.38 -0.67
CA ALA A 73 -22.20 7.05 0.45
C ALA A 73 -21.01 6.25 1.00
N ALA A 74 -21.16 4.93 1.14
CA ALA A 74 -20.10 4.03 1.60
C ALA A 74 -18.92 3.98 0.61
N PHE A 75 -19.18 3.84 -0.69
CA PHE A 75 -18.12 3.84 -1.70
C PHE A 75 -17.42 5.19 -1.82
N GLU A 76 -18.13 6.30 -1.65
CA GLU A 76 -17.53 7.62 -1.60
C GLU A 76 -16.60 7.80 -0.40
N PHE A 77 -17.00 7.28 0.76
CA PHE A 77 -16.12 7.24 1.93
C PHE A 77 -14.85 6.44 1.64
N LEU A 78 -14.96 5.26 0.99
CA LEU A 78 -13.81 4.45 0.58
C LEU A 78 -12.92 5.19 -0.44
N ILE A 79 -13.50 5.87 -1.42
CA ILE A 79 -12.76 6.66 -2.42
C ILE A 79 -12.03 7.82 -1.73
N ARG A 80 -12.66 8.51 -0.77
CA ARG A 80 -12.01 9.56 0.04
C ARG A 80 -10.81 9.00 0.80
N ILE A 81 -10.94 7.84 1.43
CA ILE A 81 -9.81 7.18 2.12
C ILE A 81 -8.66 6.94 1.14
N LEU A 82 -8.96 6.44 -0.07
CA LEU A 82 -7.93 6.25 -1.09
C LEU A 82 -7.29 7.57 -1.53
N SER A 83 -8.08 8.65 -1.67
CA SER A 83 -7.61 9.95 -2.15
C SER A 83 -6.60 10.62 -1.22
N PHE A 84 -6.50 10.22 0.06
CA PHE A 84 -5.47 10.73 0.97
C PHE A 84 -4.05 10.48 0.45
N LYS A 85 -3.88 9.44 -0.38
CA LYS A 85 -2.61 9.08 -1.03
C LYS A 85 -2.33 9.88 -2.31
N VAL A 86 -3.28 10.68 -2.79
CA VAL A 86 -3.14 11.52 -3.97
C VAL A 86 -2.66 12.92 -3.55
N GLU A 87 -1.67 13.44 -4.26
CA GLU A 87 -1.11 14.78 -4.03
C GLU A 87 -1.79 15.81 -4.90
N LYS A 88 -1.92 15.50 -6.20
CA LYS A 88 -2.54 16.37 -7.19
C LYS A 88 -3.31 15.53 -8.21
N MET A 89 -4.46 16.05 -8.62
CA MET A 89 -5.30 15.44 -9.65
C MET A 89 -5.73 16.51 -10.64
N ASN A 90 -5.46 16.29 -11.93
CA ASN A 90 -5.78 17.21 -13.02
C ASN A 90 -6.63 16.48 -14.08
N PRO A 91 -7.82 16.97 -14.46
CA PRO A 91 -8.53 18.10 -13.85
C PRO A 91 -8.95 17.79 -12.41
N LYS A 92 -9.06 18.83 -11.57
CA LYS A 92 -9.55 18.67 -10.19
C LYS A 92 -11.00 18.22 -10.25
N PRO A 93 -11.34 17.01 -9.79
CA PRO A 93 -12.71 16.56 -9.89
C PRO A 93 -13.58 17.40 -8.94
N SER A 94 -14.74 17.86 -9.41
CA SER A 94 -15.81 18.42 -8.58
C SER A 94 -16.57 17.32 -7.79
N LEU A 95 -15.87 16.25 -7.46
CA LEU A 95 -16.34 15.02 -6.79
C LEU A 95 -17.22 15.28 -5.56
N PRO A 96 -16.88 16.21 -4.64
CA PRO A 96 -17.68 16.42 -3.43
C PRO A 96 -19.07 17.00 -3.71
N ILE A 97 -19.19 17.82 -4.77
CA ILE A 97 -20.41 18.55 -5.10
C ILE A 97 -21.44 17.57 -5.69
N PHE A 98 -21.00 16.66 -6.55
CA PHE A 98 -21.89 15.66 -7.16
C PHE A 98 -22.51 14.72 -6.14
N ASN A 99 -21.78 14.33 -5.09
CA ASN A 99 -22.31 13.40 -4.07
C ASN A 99 -23.33 14.05 -3.14
N ILE A 100 -23.12 15.32 -2.77
CA ILE A 100 -24.10 16.09 -1.99
C ILE A 100 -25.37 16.29 -2.83
N LEU A 101 -25.19 16.63 -4.12
CA LEU A 101 -26.30 16.73 -5.05
C LEU A 101 -27.06 15.39 -5.17
N LEU A 102 -26.35 14.27 -5.19
CA LEU A 102 -26.90 12.92 -5.24
C LEU A 102 -27.83 12.65 -4.05
N ILE A 103 -27.32 12.85 -2.83
CA ILE A 103 -28.05 12.63 -1.57
C ILE A 103 -29.29 13.51 -1.50
N ILE A 104 -29.16 14.78 -1.91
CA ILE A 104 -30.28 15.72 -1.94
C ILE A 104 -31.32 15.25 -2.98
N LEU A 105 -30.90 14.84 -4.18
CA LEU A 105 -31.81 14.38 -5.22
C LEU A 105 -32.61 13.13 -4.77
N THR A 106 -31.94 12.12 -4.18
CA THR A 106 -32.64 10.91 -3.70
C THR A 106 -33.57 11.21 -2.53
N THR A 107 -33.19 12.11 -1.63
CA THR A 107 -34.05 12.50 -0.50
C THR A 107 -35.29 13.26 -0.97
N VAL A 108 -35.12 14.18 -1.93
CA VAL A 108 -36.24 14.93 -2.53
C VAL A 108 -37.17 14.00 -3.32
N HIS A 109 -36.62 13.07 -4.10
CA HIS A 109 -37.41 12.10 -4.86
C HIS A 109 -38.17 11.08 -4.00
N TYR A 110 -37.66 10.73 -2.82
CA TYR A 110 -38.37 9.87 -1.87
C TYR A 110 -39.67 10.53 -1.36
N MET A 111 -39.67 11.85 -1.20
CA MET A 111 -40.79 12.58 -0.61
C MET A 111 -41.95 12.84 -1.59
N ASP A 112 -41.74 12.72 -2.91
CA ASP A 112 -42.63 13.37 -3.91
C ASP A 112 -43.28 12.45 -4.96
N ASN A 113 -43.14 11.11 -4.87
CA ASN A 113 -43.84 10.01 -5.61
C ASN A 113 -42.89 9.00 -6.30
N TYR A 114 -43.31 7.72 -6.32
CA TYR A 114 -42.61 6.57 -6.94
C TYR A 114 -42.19 6.77 -8.41
N SER A 115 -42.99 7.47 -9.22
CA SER A 115 -42.68 7.71 -10.65
C SER A 115 -41.41 8.57 -10.82
N THR A 116 -41.15 9.48 -9.88
CA THR A 116 -39.98 10.37 -9.92
C THR A 116 -38.69 9.67 -9.49
N THR A 117 -38.79 8.55 -8.75
CA THR A 117 -37.65 7.76 -8.27
C THR A 117 -36.86 7.09 -9.41
N CYS A 118 -37.55 6.68 -10.49
CA CYS A 118 -36.90 6.11 -11.68
C CYS A 118 -36.04 7.15 -12.41
N LEU A 119 -36.55 8.38 -12.55
CA LEU A 119 -35.79 9.49 -13.17
C LEU A 119 -34.58 9.88 -12.32
N GLY A 120 -34.73 9.98 -11.00
CA GLY A 120 -33.62 10.25 -10.09
C GLY A 120 -32.51 9.20 -10.20
N SER A 121 -32.87 7.92 -10.27
CA SER A 121 -31.89 6.84 -10.38
C SER A 121 -31.13 6.84 -11.71
N LEU A 122 -31.79 7.18 -12.83
CA LEU A 122 -31.13 7.34 -14.13
C LEU A 122 -30.11 8.49 -14.12
N ILE A 123 -30.45 9.61 -13.48
CA ILE A 123 -29.53 10.75 -13.32
C ILE A 123 -28.29 10.32 -12.52
N ILE A 124 -28.45 9.55 -11.46
CA ILE A 124 -27.34 9.01 -10.65
C ILE A 124 -26.40 8.16 -11.50
N ILE A 125 -26.93 7.23 -12.29
CA ILE A 125 -26.15 6.35 -13.16
C ILE A 125 -25.35 7.16 -14.20
N ILE A 126 -25.98 8.17 -14.81
CA ILE A 126 -25.32 9.04 -15.79
C ILE A 126 -24.18 9.83 -15.15
N LEU A 127 -24.41 10.43 -13.97
CA LEU A 127 -23.39 11.17 -13.24
C LEU A 127 -22.20 10.28 -12.84
N GLU A 128 -22.46 9.05 -12.39
CA GLU A 128 -21.42 8.07 -12.07
C GLU A 128 -20.62 7.67 -13.31
N ALA A 129 -21.28 7.41 -14.46
CA ALA A 129 -20.61 7.10 -15.71
C ALA A 129 -19.70 8.26 -16.19
N MET A 130 -20.18 9.50 -16.11
CA MET A 130 -19.39 10.69 -16.42
C MET A 130 -18.16 10.81 -15.51
N SER A 131 -18.33 10.53 -14.20
CA SER A 131 -17.24 10.60 -13.23
C SER A 131 -16.13 9.56 -13.51
N ILE A 132 -16.50 8.36 -13.95
CA ILE A 132 -15.55 7.31 -14.37
C ILE A 132 -14.72 7.82 -15.56
N GLY A 133 -15.36 8.44 -16.55
CA GLY A 133 -14.68 9.03 -17.70
C GLY A 133 -13.67 10.13 -17.31
N HIS A 134 -14.04 10.99 -16.37
CA HIS A 134 -13.12 12.01 -15.84
C HIS A 134 -11.91 11.40 -15.13
N ILE A 135 -12.11 10.36 -14.31
CA ILE A 135 -11.03 9.71 -13.55
C ILE A 135 -10.09 8.94 -14.49
N TRP A 136 -10.63 8.32 -15.54
CA TRP A 136 -9.85 7.63 -16.56
C TRP A 136 -8.82 8.58 -17.19
N ASN A 137 -9.30 9.74 -17.62
CA ASN A 137 -8.50 10.76 -18.30
C ASN A 137 -7.68 11.66 -17.37
N ALA A 138 -7.89 11.56 -16.05
CA ALA A 138 -7.19 12.41 -15.10
C ALA A 138 -5.70 12.03 -14.98
N GLU A 139 -4.84 13.03 -14.92
CA GLU A 139 -3.47 12.89 -14.46
C GLU A 139 -3.46 12.87 -12.92
N ILE A 140 -2.92 11.79 -12.34
CA ILE A 140 -2.92 11.57 -10.89
C ILE A 140 -1.48 11.45 -10.40
N ILE A 141 -1.07 12.43 -9.62
CA ILE A 141 0.22 12.48 -8.95
C ILE A 141 -0.01 11.96 -7.52
N MET A 142 0.61 10.84 -7.19
CA MET A 142 0.52 10.24 -5.86
C MET A 142 1.46 10.97 -4.90
N LYS A 143 1.04 11.16 -3.64
CA LYS A 143 1.95 11.61 -2.59
C LYS A 143 3.08 10.62 -2.48
N ARG A 144 4.31 11.10 -2.60
CA ARG A 144 5.48 10.28 -2.31
C ARG A 144 5.39 9.88 -0.84
N SER A 145 5.20 8.59 -0.55
CA SER A 145 5.27 8.13 0.83
C SER A 145 6.70 8.34 1.29
N GLN A 146 6.97 9.40 2.06
CA GLN A 146 8.26 9.63 2.73
C GLN A 146 8.61 8.52 3.74
N LYS A 147 7.70 7.57 3.97
CA LYS A 147 7.92 6.40 4.79
C LYS A 147 8.74 5.38 3.98
N THR A 148 10.04 5.25 4.30
CA THR A 148 11.01 4.19 3.87
C THR A 148 12.01 4.45 2.74
N GLU A 149 12.53 5.66 2.56
CA GLU A 149 13.87 5.79 1.90
C GLU A 149 14.91 6.49 2.77
N VAL A 150 14.52 7.52 3.53
CA VAL A 150 15.47 8.32 4.34
C VAL A 150 16.08 7.55 5.54
N ASN A 151 15.48 6.44 5.96
CA ASN A 151 16.00 5.60 7.06
C ASN A 151 16.75 4.33 6.60
N ARG A 152 16.81 4.01 5.29
CA ARG A 152 17.44 2.76 4.84
C ARG A 152 18.97 2.75 5.01
N PHE A 153 19.59 3.92 5.14
CA PHE A 153 21.04 4.05 5.24
C PHE A 153 21.51 4.52 6.62
N LYS A 154 20.65 4.41 7.65
CA LYS A 154 21.00 4.83 9.01
C LYS A 154 21.08 3.63 9.94
N CYS A 155 22.04 3.66 10.86
CA CYS A 155 22.11 2.71 11.95
C CYS A 155 20.96 2.97 12.92
N GLU A 156 20.10 1.99 13.19
CA GLU A 156 18.95 2.16 14.10
C GLU A 156 19.34 2.28 15.59
N VAL A 157 20.63 2.14 15.92
CA VAL A 157 21.14 2.34 17.29
C VAL A 157 21.52 3.79 17.55
N CYS A 158 22.23 4.43 16.61
CA CYS A 158 22.70 5.82 16.76
C CYS A 158 21.99 6.82 15.85
N TYR A 159 21.12 6.34 14.95
CA TYR A 159 20.38 7.11 13.94
C TYR A 159 21.27 7.92 12.98
N GLN A 160 22.55 7.56 12.87
CA GLN A 160 23.52 8.17 11.95
C GLN A 160 23.64 7.36 10.67
N GLU A 161 23.98 8.04 9.58
CA GLU A 161 24.20 7.42 8.27
C GLU A 161 25.43 6.50 8.27
N PHE A 162 25.28 5.34 7.65
CA PHE A 162 26.39 4.44 7.38
C PHE A 162 27.39 5.08 6.42
N ASN A 163 28.67 4.78 6.60
CA ASN A 163 29.75 5.21 5.71
C ASN A 163 30.79 4.10 5.59
N GLU A 164 31.83 4.28 4.77
CA GLU A 164 32.86 3.25 4.55
C GLU A 164 33.99 3.25 5.58
N THR A 165 34.00 4.22 6.49
CA THR A 165 35.09 4.46 7.43
C THR A 165 34.67 4.08 8.84
N SER A 166 34.19 5.03 9.65
CA SER A 166 33.85 4.84 11.06
C SER A 166 32.50 4.16 11.30
N ARG A 167 31.57 4.29 10.35
CA ARG A 167 30.19 3.80 10.44
C ARG A 167 29.91 2.73 9.38
N THR A 168 30.90 1.88 9.12
CA THR A 168 30.74 0.72 8.24
C THR A 168 29.64 -0.20 8.77
N PRO A 169 28.63 -0.58 7.96
CA PRO A 169 27.57 -1.48 8.40
C PRO A 169 28.13 -2.89 8.64
N ARG A 170 27.90 -3.43 9.84
CA ARG A 170 28.34 -4.75 10.30
C ARG A 170 27.14 -5.64 10.58
N ILE A 171 27.22 -6.89 10.14
CA ILE A 171 26.14 -7.88 10.29
C ILE A 171 26.37 -8.70 11.56
N LEU A 172 25.38 -8.74 12.44
CA LEU A 172 25.33 -9.62 13.60
C LEU A 172 24.90 -11.04 13.19
N ARG A 173 25.13 -12.06 14.04
CA ARG A 173 24.82 -13.47 13.71
C ARG A 173 23.34 -13.72 13.38
N CYS A 174 22.44 -12.89 13.88
CA CYS A 174 21.00 -12.93 13.58
C CYS A 174 20.61 -12.26 12.25
N GLY A 175 21.54 -11.66 11.51
CA GLY A 175 21.28 -10.93 10.27
C GLY A 175 21.00 -9.42 10.42
N HIS A 176 20.75 -8.93 11.63
CA HIS A 176 20.60 -7.49 11.86
C HIS A 176 21.90 -6.74 11.61
N THR A 177 21.80 -5.51 11.10
CA THR A 177 22.94 -4.65 10.77
C THR A 177 23.03 -3.47 11.74
N VAL A 178 24.22 -3.20 12.26
CA VAL A 178 24.57 -2.02 13.07
C VAL A 178 25.85 -1.38 12.53
N CYS A 179 26.12 -0.11 12.80
CA CYS A 179 27.40 0.49 12.35
C CYS A 179 28.56 -0.02 13.21
N GLU A 180 29.79 0.02 12.68
CA GLU A 180 30.99 -0.46 13.36
C GLU A 180 31.22 0.21 14.72
N GLU A 181 31.01 1.52 14.82
CA GLU A 181 31.07 2.24 16.09
C GLU A 181 30.05 1.70 17.12
N CYS A 182 28.80 1.47 16.69
CA CYS A 182 27.78 0.87 17.55
C CYS A 182 28.13 -0.57 17.91
N ALA A 183 28.66 -1.36 16.98
CA ALA A 183 29.09 -2.72 17.25
C ALA A 183 30.18 -2.75 18.33
N ASN A 184 31.15 -1.84 18.26
CA ASN A 184 32.22 -1.71 19.25
C ASN A 184 31.68 -1.30 20.62
N ARG A 185 30.71 -0.38 20.67
CA ARG A 185 30.06 0.04 21.93
C ARG A 185 29.19 -1.03 22.56
N LEU A 186 28.64 -1.95 21.77
CA LEU A 186 27.79 -3.05 22.23
C LEU A 186 28.59 -4.29 22.68
N GLN A 187 29.92 -4.28 22.58
CA GLN A 187 30.74 -5.40 23.01
C GLN A 187 30.76 -5.49 24.53
N VAL A 188 30.49 -6.67 25.04
CA VAL A 188 30.58 -7.01 26.47
C VAL A 188 31.72 -8.00 26.64
N ASN A 189 32.58 -7.74 27.63
CA ASN A 189 33.71 -8.60 28.01
C ASN A 189 33.36 -9.31 29.30
N ASP A 190 32.99 -10.58 29.19
CA ASP A 190 32.72 -11.39 30.37
C ASP A 190 33.95 -12.22 30.73
N ARG A 191 34.18 -12.35 32.03
CA ARG A 191 35.26 -13.18 32.59
C ARG A 191 34.64 -14.46 33.13
N PHE A 192 35.10 -15.60 32.62
CA PHE A 192 34.76 -16.89 33.18
C PHE A 192 35.98 -17.51 33.82
N VAL A 193 35.88 -17.82 35.12
CA VAL A 193 36.89 -18.58 35.85
C VAL A 193 36.39 -20.01 35.97
N SER A 194 37.15 -20.94 35.40
CA SER A 194 36.87 -22.38 35.48
C SER A 194 38.03 -23.07 36.20
N SER A 195 37.74 -23.70 37.34
CA SER A 195 38.71 -24.50 38.11
C SER A 195 38.48 -25.99 37.87
N ARG A 196 38.55 -26.44 36.61
CA ARG A 196 38.30 -27.84 36.25
C ARG A 196 39.50 -28.77 36.51
N TYR A 197 40.67 -28.23 36.87
CA TYR A 197 41.91 -28.99 37.06
C TYR A 197 42.82 -28.45 38.17
N GLY A 198 42.24 -27.85 39.23
CA GLY A 198 43.00 -27.27 40.34
C GLY A 198 43.65 -25.91 40.05
N ASP A 199 43.97 -25.63 38.78
CA ASP A 199 44.47 -24.32 38.34
C ASP A 199 43.33 -23.42 37.81
N PRO A 200 43.21 -22.16 38.27
CA PRO A 200 42.24 -21.23 37.72
C PRO A 200 42.63 -20.81 36.30
N ILE A 201 41.84 -21.21 35.31
CA ILE A 201 41.96 -20.71 33.94
C ILE A 201 40.98 -19.54 33.78
N GLU A 202 41.53 -18.33 33.63
CA GLU A 202 40.75 -17.13 33.27
C GLU A 202 40.56 -17.08 31.76
N MET A 203 39.32 -17.25 31.29
CA MET A 203 38.95 -17.02 29.89
C MET A 203 38.10 -15.76 29.78
N ILE A 204 38.58 -14.82 28.94
CA ILE A 204 37.85 -13.62 28.57
C ILE A 204 37.10 -13.91 27.27
N TYR A 205 35.76 -13.87 27.30
CA TYR A 205 34.92 -14.04 26.13
C TYR A 205 34.20 -12.73 25.81
N ARG A 206 34.34 -12.28 24.56
CA ARG A 206 33.70 -11.05 24.07
C ARG A 206 32.46 -11.42 23.28
N HIS A 207 31.39 -10.66 23.46
CA HIS A 207 30.16 -10.89 22.73
C HIS A 207 29.36 -9.62 22.50
N ILE A 208 28.42 -9.68 21.57
CA ILE A 208 27.41 -8.64 21.35
C ILE A 208 26.03 -9.27 21.45
N THR A 209 25.17 -8.69 22.28
CA THR A 209 23.75 -9.00 22.31
C THR A 209 23.01 -8.06 21.36
N CYS A 210 22.31 -8.62 20.37
CA CYS A 210 21.60 -7.82 19.38
C CYS A 210 20.55 -6.91 20.05
N PRO A 211 20.54 -5.59 19.80
CA PRO A 211 19.60 -4.69 20.46
C PRO A 211 18.15 -4.94 20.03
N PHE A 212 17.94 -5.47 18.82
CA PHE A 212 16.64 -5.67 18.19
C PHE A 212 15.96 -6.99 18.60
N CYS A 213 16.69 -8.11 18.54
CA CYS A 213 16.14 -9.44 18.78
C CYS A 213 16.80 -10.20 19.94
N LYS A 214 17.71 -9.55 20.68
CA LYS A 214 18.43 -10.11 21.83
C LYS A 214 19.27 -11.37 21.53
N PHE A 215 19.49 -11.69 20.26
CA PHE A 215 20.31 -12.82 19.84
C PHE A 215 21.80 -12.60 20.15
N TYR A 216 22.46 -13.64 20.65
CA TYR A 216 23.86 -13.63 21.08
C TYR A 216 24.83 -13.82 19.90
N THR A 217 25.76 -12.87 19.73
CA THR A 217 26.81 -12.91 18.71
C THR A 217 28.18 -13.02 19.40
N PRO A 218 28.80 -14.21 19.47
CA PRO A 218 30.16 -14.35 19.99
C PRO A 218 31.17 -13.68 19.08
N LEU A 219 32.16 -13.00 19.67
CA LEU A 219 33.27 -12.40 18.94
C LEU A 219 34.51 -13.31 19.10
N TYR A 220 34.89 -13.95 18.00
CA TYR A 220 36.05 -14.85 17.98
C TYR A 220 37.32 -14.06 17.63
N ARG A 221 38.26 -13.98 18.59
CA ARG A 221 39.57 -13.34 18.40
C ARG A 221 39.44 -11.88 17.94
N ASN A 222 40.45 -11.38 17.21
CA ASN A 222 40.44 -10.06 16.58
C ASN A 222 39.79 -10.08 15.17
N ILE A 223 38.99 -11.10 14.84
CA ILE A 223 38.27 -11.15 13.57
C ILE A 223 37.00 -10.30 13.74
N GLY A 224 36.99 -9.12 13.13
CA GLY A 224 35.84 -8.22 13.17
C GLY A 224 34.58 -8.83 12.54
N LEU A 225 33.42 -8.29 12.90
CA LEU A 225 32.14 -8.69 12.29
C LEU A 225 32.15 -8.48 10.77
N PRO A 226 31.45 -9.35 10.00
CA PRO A 226 31.36 -9.20 8.56
C PRO A 226 30.69 -7.88 8.16
N LYS A 227 31.20 -7.24 7.10
CA LYS A 227 30.61 -6.03 6.53
C LYS A 227 29.34 -6.38 5.75
N ASN A 228 28.35 -5.49 5.76
CA ASN A 228 27.19 -5.57 4.88
C ASN A 228 27.52 -4.97 3.50
N TYR A 229 28.16 -5.76 2.63
CA TYR A 229 28.54 -5.29 1.29
C TYR A 229 27.33 -4.92 0.42
N ALA A 230 26.19 -5.61 0.58
CA ALA A 230 24.96 -5.26 -0.12
C ALA A 230 24.52 -3.83 0.20
N LEU A 231 24.55 -3.45 1.48
CA LEU A 231 24.21 -2.10 1.90
C LEU A 231 25.28 -1.07 1.46
N LEU A 232 26.56 -1.42 1.56
CA LEU A 232 27.66 -0.56 1.08
C LEU A 232 27.57 -0.27 -0.42
N HIS A 233 27.16 -1.24 -1.23
CA HIS A 233 26.97 -1.02 -2.68
C HIS A 233 25.87 -0.01 -2.97
N VAL A 234 24.80 0.01 -2.18
CA VAL A 234 23.70 0.96 -2.37
C VAL A 234 24.09 2.35 -1.87
N ILE A 235 24.86 2.48 -0.79
CA ILE A 235 25.33 3.78 -0.27
C ILE A 235 26.30 4.48 -1.23
N ARG A 236 27.00 3.73 -2.09
CA ARG A 236 27.95 4.25 -3.09
C ARG A 236 27.29 4.84 -4.35
N GLN A 237 26.00 4.59 -4.57
CA GLN A 237 25.26 5.04 -5.77
C GLN A 237 24.60 6.39 -5.54
#